data_AF-A0A957HNN0-F1
#
_entry.id   AF-A0A957HNN0-F1
#
_cell.length_a   1.000
_cell.length_b   1.000
_cell.length_c   1.000
_cell.angle_alpha   90.00
_cell.angle_beta   90.00
_cell.angle_gamma   90.00
#
_symmetry.space_group_name_H-M   'P 1'
#
loop_
_entity.id
_entity.type
_entity.pdbx_description
1 polymer ?
#
loop_
_entity_poly.entity_id
_entity_poly.type
_entity_poly.pdbx_seq_one_letter_code
_entity_poly.pdbx_strand_id
1 'polypeptide(L)'
;MFYVDAHLDLAFIALNHKRDLRLPVSDIRLRDGQKPKAGIATVSIPDLKAAGVGLVFATLFVEPAASPVANDGVYLYHNADEAHQQAMAQFDYYHRLVDEDPSIRLIGDAIGLNELLTSWQGT
;
A
#
# COMPACT_ATOMS: atom_id res chain seq x y z
N MET A 1 -7.40 20.77 0.89
CA MET A 1 -7.00 20.35 -0.48
C MET A 1 -7.05 18.84 -0.51
N PHE A 2 -7.67 18.24 -1.53
CA PHE A 2 -7.88 16.79 -1.63
C PHE A 2 -7.12 16.25 -2.85
N TYR A 3 -6.10 15.45 -2.60
CA TYR A 3 -5.33 14.79 -3.64
C TYR A 3 -5.71 13.32 -3.78
N VAL A 4 -5.58 12.83 -5.01
CA VAL A 4 -5.78 11.43 -5.37
C VAL A 4 -4.47 10.90 -5.91
N ASP A 5 -4.00 9.79 -5.37
CA ASP A 5 -2.94 9.00 -6.01
C ASP A 5 -3.58 7.81 -6.73
N ALA A 6 -3.35 7.71 -8.03
CA ALA A 6 -3.97 6.69 -8.88
C ALA A 6 -3.20 5.35 -8.89
N HIS A 7 -2.06 5.23 -8.20
CA HIS A 7 -1.29 3.99 -8.21
C HIS A 7 -0.27 3.88 -7.07
N LEU A 8 -0.56 3.08 -6.04
CA LEU A 8 0.40 2.80 -4.96
C LEU A 8 0.46 1.31 -4.60
N ASP A 9 1.68 0.76 -4.61
CA ASP A 9 2.00 -0.63 -4.23
C ASP A 9 2.13 -0.83 -2.71
N LEU A 10 1.12 -0.39 -1.95
CA LEU A 10 1.17 -0.37 -0.49
C LEU A 10 1.30 -1.78 0.10
N ALA A 11 0.43 -2.71 -0.26
CA ALA A 11 0.46 -4.08 0.27
C ALA A 11 1.73 -4.83 -0.15
N PHE A 12 2.19 -4.65 -1.40
CA PHE A 12 3.43 -5.24 -1.87
C PHE A 12 4.62 -4.82 -0.98
N ILE A 13 4.79 -3.52 -0.73
CA ILE A 13 5.87 -3.01 0.11
C ILE A 13 5.72 -3.49 1.56
N ALA A 14 4.50 -3.51 2.10
CA ALA A 14 4.24 -3.95 3.46
C ALA A 14 4.59 -5.43 3.68
N LEU A 15 4.17 -6.30 2.76
CA LEU A 15 4.34 -7.74 2.88
C LEU A 15 5.76 -8.19 2.49
N ASN A 16 6.28 -7.74 1.34
CA ASN A 16 7.58 -8.22 0.84
C ASN A 16 8.77 -7.57 1.53
N HIS A 17 8.62 -6.33 2.00
CA HIS A 17 9.69 -5.60 2.68
C HIS A 17 9.45 -5.40 4.17
N LYS A 18 8.37 -5.98 4.71
CA LYS A 18 8.04 -5.96 6.15
C LYS A 18 7.96 -4.56 6.74
N ARG A 19 7.55 -3.59 5.92
CA ARG A 19 7.38 -2.18 6.33
C ARG A 19 5.99 -2.00 6.94
N ASP A 20 5.94 -1.51 8.18
CA ASP A 20 4.67 -1.10 8.79
C ASP A 20 4.31 0.30 8.28
N LEU A 21 3.37 0.37 7.33
CA LEU A 21 2.95 1.63 6.70
C LEU A 21 2.11 2.53 7.62
N ARG A 22 1.79 2.09 8.84
CA ARG A 22 1.12 2.91 9.87
C ARG A 22 2.11 3.82 10.60
N LEU A 23 3.42 3.60 10.42
CA LEU A 23 4.46 4.45 10.96
C LEU A 23 4.81 5.57 9.98
N PRO A 24 5.25 6.74 10.47
CA PRO A 24 5.82 7.77 9.60
C PRO A 24 7.00 7.22 8.79
N VAL A 25 7.21 7.75 7.59
CA VAL A 25 8.32 7.37 6.70
C VAL A 25 9.68 7.53 7.39
N SER A 26 9.85 8.50 8.28
CA SER A 26 11.06 8.66 9.10
C SER A 26 11.39 7.41 9.91
N ASP A 27 10.37 6.81 10.52
CA ASP A 27 10.51 5.66 11.41
C ASP A 27 10.73 4.39 10.60
N ILE A 28 10.07 4.27 9.45
CA ILE A 28 10.33 3.19 8.50
C ILE A 28 11.78 3.24 8.02
N ARG A 29 12.28 4.42 7.60
CA ARG A 29 13.67 4.60 7.16
C ARG A 29 14.68 4.28 8.27
N LEU A 30 14.36 4.64 9.51
CA LEU A 30 15.22 4.31 10.65
C LEU A 30 15.32 2.79 10.85
N ARG A 31 14.21 2.07 10.70
CA ARG A 31 14.17 0.59 10.80
C ARG A 31 14.84 -0.11 9.62
N ASP A 32 14.73 0.48 8.43
CA ASP A 32 15.36 -0.01 7.19
C ASP A 32 16.91 0.08 7.23
N GLY A 33 17.45 1.01 8.02
CA GLY A 33 18.89 1.26 8.13
C GLY A 33 19.48 2.00 6.91
N GLN A 34 20.81 1.97 6.79
CA GLN A 34 21.52 2.87 5.86
C GLN A 34 21.47 2.47 4.37
N LYS A 35 21.17 1.20 4.04
CA LYS A 35 21.16 0.69 2.67
C LYS A 35 20.05 -0.36 2.46
N PRO A 36 18.78 0.04 2.48
CA PRO A 36 17.68 -0.90 2.23
C PRO A 36 17.78 -1.47 0.81
N LYS A 37 17.62 -2.79 0.69
CA LYS A 37 17.53 -3.47 -0.61
C LYS A 37 16.30 -3.03 -1.41
N ALA A 38 15.24 -2.62 -0.71
CA ALA A 38 13.93 -2.26 -1.23
C ALA A 38 13.78 -0.76 -1.59
N GLY A 39 14.90 -0.08 -1.86
CA GLY A 39 14.92 1.38 -2.00
C GLY A 39 14.54 2.11 -0.71
N ILE A 40 14.43 3.44 -0.76
CA ILE A 40 14.11 4.27 0.40
C ILE A 40 12.58 4.39 0.50
N ALA A 41 12.00 4.21 1.69
CA ALA A 41 10.58 4.45 1.89
C ALA A 41 10.22 5.92 1.56
N THR A 42 9.20 6.14 0.74
CA THR A 42 8.74 7.48 0.31
C THR A 42 7.29 7.75 0.72
N VAL A 43 6.54 6.71 1.07
CA VAL A 43 5.10 6.77 1.34
C VAL A 43 4.79 6.00 2.62
N SER A 44 3.93 6.57 3.46
CA SER A 44 3.26 5.92 4.58
C SER A 44 1.85 6.48 4.72
N ILE A 45 0.97 5.80 5.46
CA ILE A 45 -0.41 6.26 5.66
C ILE A 45 -0.45 7.61 6.41
N PRO A 46 0.29 7.82 7.53
CA PRO A 46 0.33 9.13 8.17
C PRO A 46 0.83 10.25 7.26
N ASP A 47 1.86 10.00 6.45
CA ASP A 47 2.44 11.02 5.57
C ASP A 47 1.51 11.36 4.40
N LEU A 48 0.80 10.38 3.84
CA LEU A 48 -0.24 10.62 2.82
C LEU A 48 -1.34 11.52 3.37
N LYS A 49 -1.84 11.23 4.58
CA LYS A 49 -2.86 12.04 5.25
C LYS A 49 -2.36 13.46 5.50
N ALA A 50 -1.14 13.62 6.03
CA ALA A 50 -0.53 14.92 6.28
C ALA A 50 -0.31 15.74 4.99
N ALA A 51 -0.05 15.08 3.86
CA ALA A 51 0.09 15.70 2.55
C ALA A 51 -1.26 16.05 1.88
N GLY A 52 -2.39 15.67 2.47
CA GLY A 52 -3.73 15.88 1.90
C GLY A 52 -4.11 14.88 0.81
N VAL A 53 -3.46 13.71 0.76
CA VAL A 53 -3.87 12.60 -0.11
C VAL A 53 -5.00 11.84 0.57
N GLY A 54 -6.22 12.06 0.08
CA GLY A 54 -7.44 11.51 0.68
C GLY A 54 -7.96 10.25 0.03
N LEU A 55 -7.52 9.95 -1.20
CA LEU A 55 -7.86 8.72 -1.93
C LEU A 55 -6.63 8.15 -2.60
N VAL A 56 -6.46 6.84 -2.50
CA VAL A 56 -5.41 6.10 -3.19
C VAL A 56 -5.99 4.88 -3.90
N PHE A 57 -5.48 4.58 -5.07
CA PHE A 57 -5.72 3.31 -5.75
C PHE A 57 -4.63 2.34 -5.28
N ALA A 58 -4.99 1.54 -4.26
CA ALA A 58 -4.09 0.58 -3.66
C ALA A 58 -4.05 -0.69 -4.53
N THR A 59 -2.88 -0.97 -5.12
CA THR A 59 -2.73 -2.03 -6.11
C THR A 59 -2.60 -3.41 -5.46
N LEU A 60 -2.87 -4.45 -6.24
CA LEU A 60 -2.42 -5.82 -5.98
C LEU A 60 -1.34 -6.13 -7.02
N PHE A 61 -0.08 -6.03 -6.61
CA PHE A 61 1.06 -6.20 -7.54
C PHE A 61 1.81 -7.49 -7.26
N VAL A 62 1.93 -8.36 -8.27
CA VAL A 62 2.67 -9.63 -8.17
C VAL A 62 3.65 -9.72 -9.32
N GLU A 63 4.86 -10.22 -9.03
CA GLU A 63 5.97 -10.22 -9.99
C GLU A 63 6.24 -11.65 -10.50
N PRO A 64 6.30 -11.87 -11.83
CA PRO A 64 6.62 -13.18 -12.38
C PRO A 64 8.09 -13.52 -12.19
N ALA A 65 8.38 -14.80 -11.94
CA ALA A 65 9.75 -15.31 -11.84
C ALA A 65 10.59 -15.14 -13.12
N ALA A 66 9.92 -15.03 -14.27
CA ALA A 66 10.55 -14.76 -15.56
C ALA A 66 10.92 -13.27 -15.77
N SER A 67 10.66 -12.40 -14.79
CA SER A 67 10.94 -10.97 -14.91
C SER A 67 12.45 -10.72 -15.03
N PRO A 68 12.93 -10.05 -16.09
CA PRO A 68 14.36 -9.77 -16.29
C PRO A 68 14.88 -8.69 -15.33
N VAL A 69 13.99 -8.05 -14.56
CA VAL A 69 14.30 -7.01 -13.57
C VAL A 69 13.91 -7.48 -12.16
N ALA A 70 13.75 -8.80 -11.96
CA ALA A 70 13.34 -9.36 -10.68
C ALA A 70 14.27 -8.85 -9.56
N ASN A 71 13.70 -8.04 -8.66
CA ASN A 71 14.44 -7.50 -7.54
C ASN A 71 14.88 -8.67 -6.63
N ASP A 72 16.16 -8.72 -6.29
CA ASP A 72 16.73 -9.70 -5.37
C ASP A 72 16.03 -9.60 -4.00
N GLY A 73 15.02 -10.45 -3.78
CA GLY A 73 14.22 -10.48 -2.55
C GLY A 73 12.70 -10.45 -2.74
N VAL A 74 12.19 -10.51 -3.98
CA VAL A 74 10.76 -10.54 -4.27
C VAL A 74 10.18 -11.96 -4.13
N TYR A 75 8.97 -12.07 -3.55
CA TYR A 75 8.12 -13.25 -3.72
C TYR A 75 7.69 -13.31 -5.18
N LEU A 76 8.35 -14.16 -5.97
CA LEU A 76 8.08 -14.32 -7.40
C LEU A 76 7.10 -15.47 -7.62
N TYR A 77 6.18 -15.32 -8.58
CA TYR A 77 5.27 -16.41 -8.96
C TYR A 77 5.75 -17.14 -10.22
N HIS A 78 5.50 -18.45 -10.29
CA HIS A 78 5.86 -19.31 -11.42
C HIS A 78 4.65 -19.81 -12.20
N ASN A 79 3.45 -19.67 -11.62
CA ASN A 79 2.18 -20.09 -12.20
C ASN A 79 1.03 -19.19 -11.71
N ALA A 80 -0.16 -19.40 -12.27
CA ALA A 80 -1.34 -18.59 -11.95
C ALA A 80 -1.82 -18.76 -10.50
N ASP A 81 -1.66 -19.95 -9.91
CA ASP A 81 -2.08 -20.22 -8.53
C ASP A 81 -1.21 -19.44 -7.53
N GLU A 82 0.11 -19.42 -7.74
CA GLU A 82 1.03 -18.61 -6.95
C GLU A 82 0.74 -17.11 -7.09
N ALA A 83 0.46 -16.64 -8.32
CA ALA A 83 0.08 -15.25 -8.56
C ALA A 83 -1.20 -14.89 -7.79
N HIS A 84 -2.21 -15.77 -7.84
CA HIS A 84 -3.47 -15.59 -7.13
C HIS A 84 -3.27 -15.57 -5.61
N GLN A 85 -2.51 -16.52 -5.07
CA GLN A 85 -2.22 -16.57 -3.62
C GLN A 85 -1.53 -15.29 -3.13
N GLN A 86 -0.55 -14.78 -3.88
CA GLN A 86 0.13 -13.54 -3.52
C GLN A 86 -0.79 -12.31 -3.61
N ALA A 87 -1.62 -12.23 -4.65
CA ALA A 87 -2.61 -11.16 -4.79
C ALA A 87 -3.65 -11.20 -3.65
N MET A 88 -4.11 -12.40 -3.26
CA MET A 88 -5.04 -12.56 -2.15
C MET A 88 -4.41 -12.19 -0.81
N ALA A 89 -3.13 -12.49 -0.58
CA ALA A 89 -2.44 -12.02 0.63
C ALA A 89 -2.40 -10.48 0.72
N GLN A 90 -2.26 -9.79 -0.41
CA GLN A 90 -2.32 -8.33 -0.48
C GLN A 90 -3.75 -7.79 -0.28
N PHE A 91 -4.74 -8.48 -0.85
CA PHE A 91 -6.15 -8.17 -0.61
C PHE A 91 -6.51 -8.27 0.88
N ASP A 92 -6.11 -9.38 1.52
CA ASP A 92 -6.29 -9.62 2.95
C ASP A 92 -5.56 -8.57 3.80
N TYR A 93 -4.37 -8.12 3.37
CA TYR A 93 -3.66 -7.04 4.03
C TYR A 93 -4.49 -5.76 4.10
N TYR A 94 -5.16 -5.36 3.00
CA TYR A 94 -5.99 -4.16 2.99
C TYR A 94 -7.23 -4.30 3.86
N HIS A 95 -7.88 -5.46 3.87
CA HIS A 95 -9.00 -5.74 4.76
C HIS A 95 -8.59 -5.67 6.23
N ARG A 96 -7.49 -6.34 6.60
CA ARG A 96 -6.95 -6.27 7.96
C ARG A 96 -6.54 -4.84 8.34
N LEU A 97 -5.99 -4.08 7.39
CA LEU A 97 -5.60 -2.69 7.63
C LEU A 97 -6.80 -1.81 8.03
N VAL A 98 -7.96 -1.98 7.38
CA VAL A 98 -9.17 -1.23 7.75
C VAL A 98 -9.83 -1.74 9.04
N ASP A 99 -9.69 -3.03 9.34
CA ASP A 99 -10.14 -3.59 10.62
C ASP A 99 -9.30 -3.07 11.81
N GLU A 100 -8.00 -2.85 11.58
CA GLU A 100 -7.06 -2.39 12.60
C GLU A 100 -6.99 -0.85 12.74
N ASP A 101 -7.29 -0.10 11.67
CA ASP A 101 -7.27 1.38 11.66
C ASP A 101 -8.59 1.95 11.12
N PRO A 102 -9.50 2.41 12.00
CA PRO A 102 -10.81 2.93 11.60
C PRO A 102 -10.74 4.26 10.83
N SER A 103 -9.57 4.89 10.76
CA SER A 103 -9.36 6.08 9.93
C SER A 103 -9.03 5.76 8.47
N ILE A 104 -9.02 4.48 8.10
CA ILE A 104 -8.85 3.98 6.73
C ILE A 104 -10.13 3.26 6.33
N ARG A 105 -10.52 3.39 5.07
CA ARG A 105 -11.72 2.77 4.51
C ARG A 105 -11.41 2.23 3.12
N LEU A 106 -11.98 1.07 2.79
CA LEU A 106 -12.08 0.57 1.42
C LEU A 106 -13.28 1.19 0.73
N ILE A 107 -13.08 1.69 -0.49
CA ILE A 107 -14.15 2.28 -1.32
C ILE A 107 -14.43 1.32 -2.46
N GLY A 108 -15.59 0.66 -2.39
CA GLY A 108 -16.03 -0.32 -3.39
C GLY A 108 -17.02 0.21 -4.42
N ASP A 109 -17.61 1.39 -4.18
CA ASP A 109 -18.66 1.95 -5.02
C ASP A 109 -18.71 3.49 -4.99
N ALA A 110 -19.59 4.05 -5.82
CA ALA A 110 -19.80 5.50 -5.92
C ALA A 110 -20.40 6.11 -4.65
N ILE A 111 -21.14 5.34 -3.84
CA ILE A 111 -21.73 5.82 -2.59
C ILE A 111 -20.61 6.06 -1.58
N GLY A 112 -19.76 5.06 -1.36
CA GLY A 112 -18.59 5.14 -0.47
C GLY A 112 -17.62 6.24 -0.90
N LEU A 113 -17.45 6.46 -2.22
CA LEU A 113 -16.65 7.58 -2.72
C LEU A 113 -17.28 8.94 -2.36
N ASN A 114 -18.59 9.10 -2.58
CA ASN A 114 -19.28 10.34 -2.25
C ASN A 114 -19.26 10.64 -0.75
N GLU A 115 -19.37 9.62 0.10
CA GLU A 115 -19.23 9.75 1.54
C GLU A 115 -17.83 10.24 1.93
N LEU A 116 -16.77 9.70 1.32
CA LEU A 116 -15.40 10.20 1.51
C LEU A 116 -15.28 11.67 1.08
N LEU A 117 -15.75 12.02 -0.11
CA LEU A 117 -15.63 13.40 -0.61
C LEU A 117 -16.37 14.40 0.29
N THR A 118 -17.53 14.01 0.82
CA THR A 118 -18.32 14.84 1.75
C THR A 118 -17.59 15.06 3.07
N SER A 119 -16.94 14.03 3.63
CA SER A 119 -16.21 14.16 4.90
C SER A 119 -15.02 15.13 4.81
N TRP A 120 -14.41 15.24 3.63
CA TRP A 120 -13.31 16.17 3.35
C TRP A 120 -13.73 17.61 3.06
N GLN A 121 -15.01 17.88 2.76
CA GLN A 121 -15.50 19.25 2.58
C GLN A 121 -15.59 20.03 3.91
N GLY A 122 -15.55 19.33 5.05
CA GLY A 122 -15.62 19.90 6.39
C GLY A 122 -14.28 20.04 7.12
N THR A 123 -13.16 19.67 6.49
CA THR A 123 -11.78 19.73 7.02
C THR A 123 -10.97 20.84 6.37
#